data_AF-A0A7W9MHT9-F1
#
_entry.id   AF-A0A7W9MHT9-F1
#
_cell.length_a   1.000
_cell.length_b   1.000
_cell.length_c   1.000
_cell.angle_alpha   90.00
_cell.angle_beta   90.00
_cell.angle_gamma   90.00
#
_symmetry.space_group_name_H-M   'P 1'
#
loop_
_entity.id
_entity.type
_entity.pdbx_description
1 polymer ?
#
loop_
_entity_poly.entity_id
_entity_poly.type
_entity_poly.pdbx_seq_one_letter_code
_entity_poly.pdbx_strand_id
1 'polypeptide(L)' 'MKEVTQAVEAGDLKNLAQELADVVYVVYGTALTYGIDLDAVLAEVHRSNMTKEGSQNGKAGKGPNYEPPDLARVLGLDG' A
#
# COMPACT_ATOMS: atom_id res chain seq x y z
N MET A 1 15.76 13.18 -31.52
CA MET A 1 14.42 12.82 -31.04
C MET A 1 14.43 11.97 -29.77
N LYS A 2 15.35 11.00 -29.59
CA LYS A 2 15.42 10.18 -28.35
C LYS A 2 15.54 10.97 -27.03
N GLU A 3 16.41 11.99 -26.97
CA GLU A 3 16.64 12.77 -25.75
C GLU A 3 15.41 13.57 -25.30
N VAL A 4 14.60 14.06 -26.25
CA VAL A 4 13.38 14.83 -25.96
C VAL A 4 12.28 13.91 -25.42
N THR A 5 12.10 12.72 -26.00
CA THR A 5 11.14 11.73 -25.52
C THR A 5 11.48 11.26 -24.10
N GLN A 6 12.76 10.99 -23.82
CA GLN A 6 13.21 10.59 -22.48
C GLN A 6 13.05 11.71 -21.45
N ALA A 7 13.28 12.97 -21.83
CA ALA A 7 13.07 14.12 -20.94
C ALA A 7 11.58 14.33 -20.60
N VAL A 8 10.69 14.10 -21.56
CA VAL A 8 9.23 14.12 -21.35
C VAL A 8 8.81 12.96 -20.45
N GLU A 9 9.23 11.73 -20.75
CA GLU A 9 8.95 10.54 -19.92
C GLU A 9 9.49 10.68 -18.48
N ALA A 10 10.69 11.24 -18.33
CA ALA A 10 11.28 11.51 -17.02
C ALA A 10 10.49 12.59 -16.27
N GLY A 11 9.98 13.61 -16.98
CA GLY A 11 9.06 14.60 -16.42
C GLY A 11 7.77 13.98 -15.92
N ASP A 12 7.17 13.09 -16.72
CA ASP A 12 5.93 12.38 -16.38
C ASP A 12 6.12 11.45 -15.16
N LEU A 13 7.21 10.68 -15.12
CA LEU A 13 7.52 9.81 -13.98
C LEU A 13 7.80 10.59 -12.71
N LYS A 14 8.53 11.71 -12.81
CA LYS A 14 8.80 12.59 -11.67
C LYS A 14 7.52 13.20 -11.12
N ASN A 15 6.65 13.71 -12.00
CA ASN A 15 5.38 14.29 -11.59
C ASN A 15 4.49 13.23 -10.94
N LEU A 16 4.40 12.02 -11.53
CA LEU A 16 3.67 10.91 -10.92
C LEU A 16 4.22 10.55 -9.53
N ALA A 17 5.54 10.49 -9.37
CA ALA A 17 6.16 10.21 -8.08
C ALA A 17 5.84 11.29 -7.03
N GLN A 18 5.79 12.56 -7.43
CA GLN A 18 5.38 13.66 -6.54
C GLN A 18 3.94 13.50 -6.08
N GLU A 19 3.00 13.26 -7.01
CA GLU A 19 1.58 13.08 -6.67
C GLU A 19 1.36 11.87 -5.74
N LEU A 20 2.08 10.77 -5.98
CA LEU A 20 2.06 9.61 -5.09
C LEU A 20 2.60 9.95 -3.70
N ALA A 21 3.66 10.74 -3.62
CA ALA A 21 4.24 11.18 -2.35
C ALA A 21 3.26 12.08 -1.59
N ASP A 22 2.55 12.99 -2.26
CA ASP A 22 1.57 13.88 -1.63
C ASP A 22 0.40 13.08 -1.02
N VAL A 23 -0.08 12.04 -1.72
CA VAL A 23 -1.08 11.11 -1.19
C VAL A 23 -0.57 10.39 0.07
N VAL A 24 0.63 9.81 -0.01
CA VAL A 24 1.23 9.07 1.12
C VAL A 24 1.45 10.00 2.32
N TYR A 25 1.91 11.23 2.09
CA TYR A 25 2.14 12.22 3.13
C TYR A 25 0.87 12.56 3.91
N VAL A 26 -0.24 12.80 3.22
CA VAL A 26 -1.54 13.07 3.87
C VAL A 26 -2.02 11.85 4.67
N VAL A 27 -1.83 10.63 4.14
CA VAL A 27 -2.24 9.40 4.84
C VAL A 27 -1.43 9.19 6.12
N TYR A 28 -0.10 9.33 6.07
CA TYR A 28 0.75 9.24 7.27
C TYR A 28 0.42 10.34 8.28
N GLY A 29 0.20 11.58 7.82
CA GLY A 29 -0.22 12.68 8.70
C GLY A 29 -1.56 12.41 9.39
N THR A 30 -2.51 11.77 8.68
CA THR A 30 -3.79 11.33 9.25
C THR A 30 -3.57 10.25 10.31
N ALA A 31 -2.79 9.21 10.01
CA ALA A 31 -2.51 8.15 10.96
C ALA A 31 -1.86 8.69 12.25
N LEU A 32 -0.88 9.60 12.11
CA LEU A 32 -0.25 10.28 13.24
C LEU A 32 -1.27 11.06 14.08
N THR A 33 -2.20 11.77 13.44
CA THR A 33 -3.26 12.53 14.13
C THR A 33 -4.14 11.64 15.02
N TYR A 34 -4.35 10.39 14.63
CA TYR A 34 -5.16 9.42 15.39
C TYR A 34 -4.33 8.46 16.25
N GLY A 35 -3.01 8.62 16.32
CA GLY A 35 -2.13 7.73 17.09
C GLY A 35 -2.04 6.31 16.52
N ILE A 36 -2.26 6.14 15.22
CA ILE A 36 -2.18 4.85 14.53
C ILE A 36 -0.76 4.64 14.03
N ASP A 37 -0.12 3.54 14.45
CA ASP A 37 1.11 3.04 13.81
C ASP A 37 0.76 2.46 12.43
N LEU A 38 0.83 3.32 11.41
CA LEU A 38 0.47 2.95 10.04
C LEU A 38 1.42 1.91 9.45
N ASP A 39 2.70 1.89 9.85
CA ASP A 39 3.66 0.91 9.37
C ASP A 39 3.28 -0.49 9.86
N ALA A 40 2.88 -0.62 11.12
CA ALA A 40 2.39 -1.87 11.68
C ALA A 40 1.10 -2.35 10.98
N VAL A 41 0.18 -1.43 10.68
CA VAL A 41 -1.06 -1.74 9.93
C VAL A 41 -0.74 -2.22 8.51
N LEU A 42 0.16 -1.54 7.80
CA LEU A 42 0.57 -1.91 6.45
C LEU A 42 1.28 -3.27 6.43
N ALA A 43 2.11 -3.58 7.43
CA ALA A 43 2.76 -4.87 7.57
C ALA A 43 1.74 -6.02 7.74
N GLU A 44 0.71 -5.84 8.56
CA GLU A 44 -0.36 -6.84 8.75
C GLU A 44 -1.22 -7.01 7.49
N VAL A 45 -1.56 -5.91 6.81
CA VAL A 45 -2.27 -5.96 5.52
C VAL A 45 -1.43 -6.66 4.47
N HIS A 46 -0.12 -6.39 4.42
CA HIS A 46 0.80 -7.08 3.52
C HIS A 46 0.86 -8.58 3.82
N ARG A 47 1.05 -8.96 5.10
CA ARG A 47 1.02 -10.37 5.54
C ARG A 47 -0.25 -11.07 5.07
N SER A 48 -1.42 -10.48 5.32
CA SER A 48 -2.71 -11.02 4.86
C SER A 48 -2.79 -11.11 3.34
N ASN A 49 -2.33 -10.09 2.61
CA ASN A 49 -2.29 -10.12 1.14
C ASN A 49 -1.41 -11.25 0.60
N MET A 50 -0.29 -11.55 1.27
CA MET A 50 0.59 -12.66 0.91
C MET A 50 -0.03 -14.05 1.17
N THR A 51 -1.10 -14.15 1.96
CA THR A 51 -1.88 -15.39 2.13
C THR A 51 -2.91 -15.62 1.03
N LYS A 52 -3.15 -14.62 0.16
CA LYS A 52 -4.07 -14.77 -0.98
C LYS A 52 -3.41 -15.65 -2.03
N GLU A 53 -4.17 -16.60 -2.55
CA GLU A 53 -3.67 -17.52 -3.56
C GLU A 53 -3.68 -16.87 -4.95
N GLY A 54 -2.69 -17.27 -5.75
CA GLY A 54 -2.37 -16.73 -7.06
C GLY A 54 -3.57 -16.64 -7.98
N SER A 55 -3.63 -15.54 -8.70
CA SER A 55 -4.71 -15.29 -9.64
C SER A 55 -4.60 -16.16 -10.88
N GLN A 56 -5.69 -16.83 -11.26
CA GLN A 56 -5.79 -17.35 -12.62
C GLN A 56 -6.02 -16.24 -13.68
N ASN A 57 -6.26 -14.98 -13.29
CA ASN A 57 -6.62 -13.84 -14.16
C ASN A 57 -6.17 -12.44 -13.62
N GLY A 58 -4.99 -12.32 -13.02
CA GLY A 58 -4.47 -11.06 -12.45
C GLY A 58 -5.10 -10.51 -11.15
N LYS A 59 -6.23 -11.04 -10.68
CA LYS A 59 -6.82 -10.79 -9.34
C LYS A 59 -6.61 -11.96 -8.37
N ALA A 60 -5.80 -11.78 -7.33
CA ALA A 60 -5.61 -12.79 -6.29
C ALA A 60 -6.94 -13.02 -5.52
N GLY A 61 -7.31 -14.29 -5.36
CA GLY A 61 -8.54 -14.70 -4.69
C GLY A 61 -8.30 -15.02 -3.21
N LYS A 62 -9.36 -14.99 -2.39
CA LYS A 62 -9.31 -15.55 -1.04
C LYS A 62 -9.41 -17.08 -1.16
N GLY A 63 -8.27 -17.76 -1.17
CA GLY A 63 -8.18 -19.22 -1.20
C GLY A 63 -8.43 -19.85 0.17
N PRO A 64 -8.40 -21.18 0.29
CA PRO A 64 -8.57 -21.89 1.56
C PRO A 64 -7.50 -21.52 2.61
N ASN A 65 -6.32 -21.08 2.17
CA ASN A 65 -5.24 -20.64 3.04
C ASN A 65 -5.24 -19.12 3.34
N TYR A 66 -6.30 -18.39 2.94
CA TYR A 66 -6.39 -16.96 3.20
C TYR A 66 -6.60 -16.68 4.69
N GLU A 67 -5.75 -15.81 5.23
CA GLU A 67 -5.88 -15.26 6.56
C GLU A 67 -6.18 -13.76 6.48
N PRO A 68 -7.31 -13.28 7.02
CA PRO A 68 -7.62 -11.85 7.04
C PRO A 68 -6.63 -11.07 7.92
N PRO A 69 -6.46 -9.75 7.67
CA PRO A 69 -5.62 -8.93 8.52
C PRO A 69 -6.27 -8.78 9.90
N ASP A 70 -5.50 -9.00 10.96
CA ASP A 70 -5.95 -8.78 12.34
C ASP A 70 -5.58 -7.38 12.82
N LEU A 71 -6.40 -6.40 12.43
CA LEU A 71 -6.18 -5.00 12.79
C LEU A 71 -6.56 -4.69 14.23
N ALA A 72 -7.46 -5.47 14.85
CA ALA A 72 -7.80 -5.27 16.25
C ALA A 72 -6.57 -5.54 17.13
N ARG A 73 -5.88 -6.66 16.90
CA ARG A 73 -4.62 -6.98 17.58
C ARG A 73 -3.52 -5.96 17.29
N VAL A 74 -3.35 -5.52 16.04
CA VAL A 74 -2.32 -4.51 15.70
C VAL A 74 -2.58 -3.18 16.39
N LEU A 75 -3.85 -2.79 16.55
CA LEU A 75 -4.25 -1.55 17.20
C LEU A 75 -4.39 -1.68 18.72
N GLY A 76 -4.17 -2.87 19.31
CA GLY A 76 -4.36 -3.13 20.73
C GLY A 76 -5.82 -3.00 21.20
N LEU A 77 -6.76 -3.36 20.32
CA LEU A 77 -8.21 -3.30 20.54
C LEU A 77 -8.83 -4.70 20.78
N ASP A 78 -8.01 -5.73 20.98
CA ASP A 78 -8.38 -7.13 21.15
C ASP A 78 -8.65 -7.55 22.61
N GLY A 79 -8.82 -6.58 23.51
CA GLY A 79 -9.11 -6.76 24.94
C GLY A 79 -10.59 -6.60 25.32
#